data_AF-A0A7S2HHL4-F1
#
_entry.id   AF-A0A7S2HHL4-F1
#
_cell.length_a   1.000
_cell.length_b   1.000
_cell.length_c   1.000
_cell.angle_alpha   90.00
_cell.angle_beta   90.00
_cell.angle_gamma   90.00
#
_symmetry.space_group_name_H-M   'P 1'
#
loop_
_entity.id
_entity.type
_entity.pdbx_description
1 polymer ?
#
loop_
_entity_poly.entity_id
_entity_poly.type
_entity_poly.pdbx_seq_one_letter_code
_entity_poly.pdbx_strand_id
1 'polypeptide(L)'
;SGAVWLFSIIYVAHSEAKEIIDLMRTRRKPWYLIVTDDYIGFWNCVDWISISIAAVIMCLFVMLNLEINSVNHALAGYATVTASRTQRPHDQDVALISDFYSKVESMTSMEWYFRLWLCVYPVVLMMRLFKSFAAQPRLAVVTNTFKTAWDDLLHFFLVFFSVYLCMTVNAILFF
;
A
#
# COMPACT_ATOMS: atom_id res chain seq x y z
N SER A 1 -5.85 10.80 18.58
CA SER A 1 -4.89 9.83 18.01
C SER A 1 -4.56 10.07 16.54
N GLY A 2 -5.53 10.37 15.67
CA GLY A 2 -5.27 10.63 14.24
C GLY A 2 -4.41 11.87 13.93
N ALA A 3 -4.46 12.91 14.77
CA ALA A 3 -3.64 14.11 14.60
C ALA A 3 -2.13 13.85 14.72
N VAL A 4 -1.72 12.94 15.60
CA VAL A 4 -0.31 12.54 15.79
C VAL A 4 0.23 11.82 14.54
N TRP A 5 -0.65 11.06 13.88
CA TRP A 5 -0.34 10.35 12.64
C TRP A 5 -0.24 11.29 11.44
N LEU A 6 -1.18 12.22 11.27
CA LEU A 6 -1.09 13.28 10.26
C LEU A 6 0.19 14.12 10.41
N PHE A 7 0.55 14.47 11.64
CA PHE A 7 1.76 15.23 11.92
C PHE A 7 3.03 14.44 11.59
N SER A 8 3.06 13.13 11.89
CA SER A 8 4.19 12.26 11.54
C SER A 8 4.39 12.15 10.02
N ILE A 9 3.32 12.17 9.23
CA ILE A 9 3.42 12.09 7.76
C ILE A 9 3.84 13.40 7.14
N ILE A 10 3.30 14.52 7.61
CA ILE A 10 3.73 15.84 7.14
C ILE A 10 5.21 16.01 7.49
N TYR A 11 5.63 15.56 8.68
CA TYR A 11 7.03 15.58 9.09
C TYR A 11 7.91 14.70 8.19
N VAL A 12 7.51 13.46 7.90
CA VAL A 12 8.24 12.55 7.01
C VAL A 12 8.29 13.08 5.58
N ALA A 13 7.16 13.54 5.02
CA ALA A 13 7.12 14.14 3.69
C ALA A 13 8.01 15.39 3.60
N HIS A 14 8.01 16.21 4.64
CA HIS A 14 8.85 17.40 4.72
C HIS A 14 10.34 17.07 4.89
N SER A 15 10.70 16.06 5.68
CA SER A 15 12.11 15.64 5.85
C SER A 15 12.69 15.09 4.55
N GLU A 16 11.93 14.27 3.82
CA GLU A 16 12.33 13.71 2.53
C GLU A 16 12.43 14.78 1.44
N ALA A 17 11.43 15.67 1.36
CA ALA A 17 11.47 16.79 0.42
C ALA A 17 12.70 17.68 0.66
N LYS A 18 13.06 17.91 1.93
CA LYS A 18 14.25 18.69 2.30
C LYS A 18 15.55 17.99 1.89
N GLU A 19 15.64 16.67 2.05
CA GLU A 19 16.82 15.89 1.65
C GLU A 19 17.03 15.92 0.12
N ILE A 20 15.96 15.83 -0.66
CA ILE A 20 16.01 15.96 -2.12
C ILE A 20 16.43 17.39 -2.53
N ILE A 21 15.90 18.42 -1.85
CA ILE A 21 16.26 19.82 -2.12
C ILE A 21 17.74 20.10 -1.79
N ASP A 22 18.26 19.58 -0.68
CA ASP A 22 19.67 19.71 -0.33
C ASP A 22 20.56 18.97 -1.33
N LEU A 23 20.18 17.75 -1.77
CA LEU A 23 20.89 17.01 -2.82
C LEU A 23 20.95 17.77 -4.15
N MET A 24 19.85 18.45 -4.54
CA MET A 24 19.83 19.31 -5.73
C MET A 24 20.70 20.56 -5.57
N ARG A 25 20.80 21.11 -4.34
CA ARG A 25 21.57 22.33 -4.08
C ARG A 25 23.07 22.09 -4.03
N THR A 26 23.52 20.90 -3.62
CA THR A 26 24.95 20.60 -3.44
C THR A 26 25.66 20.17 -4.74
N ARG A 27 24.96 19.69 -5.77
CA ARG A 27 25.60 19.21 -7.01
C ARG A 27 25.65 20.27 -8.11
N ARG A 28 26.87 20.74 -8.41
CA ARG A 28 27.21 21.78 -9.41
C ARG A 28 27.23 21.24 -10.87
N LYS A 29 26.23 20.45 -11.29
CA LYS A 29 26.08 19.96 -12.68
C LYS A 29 24.84 20.59 -13.33
N PRO A 30 24.74 20.68 -14.67
CA PRO A 30 23.56 21.20 -15.35
C PRO A 30 22.33 20.35 -15.01
N TRP A 31 21.27 21.02 -14.55
CA TRP A 31 20.07 20.42 -13.96
C TRP A 31 19.40 19.35 -14.84
N TYR A 32 19.40 19.51 -16.17
CA TYR A 32 18.77 18.56 -17.10
C TYR A 32 19.52 17.23 -17.26
N LEU A 33 20.85 17.23 -17.13
CA LEU A 33 21.70 16.01 -17.20
C LEU A 33 21.65 15.24 -15.87
N ILE A 34 21.54 15.94 -14.75
CA ILE A 34 21.27 15.30 -13.44
C ILE A 34 19.85 14.72 -13.44
N VAL A 35 18.87 15.44 -13.99
CA VAL A 35 17.49 14.96 -13.99
C VAL A 35 17.33 13.72 -14.88
N THR A 36 17.97 13.64 -16.03
CA THR A 36 17.83 12.45 -16.90
C THR A 36 18.62 11.23 -16.40
N ASP A 37 19.82 11.43 -15.86
CA ASP A 37 20.71 10.32 -15.43
C ASP A 37 20.46 9.89 -13.96
N ASP A 38 20.14 10.84 -13.06
CA ASP A 38 19.85 10.57 -11.63
C ASP A 38 18.34 10.54 -11.28
N TYR A 39 17.44 11.24 -11.98
CA TYR A 39 16.00 11.30 -11.62
C TYR A 39 15.17 10.16 -12.22
N ILE A 40 15.57 9.62 -13.38
CA ILE A 40 15.07 8.32 -13.90
C ILE A 40 15.80 7.15 -13.21
N GLY A 41 16.83 7.45 -12.41
CA GLY A 41 17.52 6.46 -11.59
C GLY A 41 16.51 5.62 -10.82
N PHE A 42 16.58 4.30 -11.03
CA PHE A 42 15.71 3.28 -10.42
C PHE A 42 15.38 3.57 -8.94
N TRP A 43 16.35 4.11 -8.20
CA TRP A 43 16.25 4.48 -6.79
C TRP A 43 15.32 5.66 -6.48
N ASN A 44 15.21 6.66 -7.36
CA ASN A 44 14.26 7.76 -7.17
C ASN A 44 12.82 7.24 -7.34
N CYS A 45 12.58 6.32 -8.28
CA CYS A 45 11.28 5.65 -8.44
C CYS A 45 10.88 4.91 -7.16
N VAL A 46 11.81 4.20 -6.51
CA VAL A 46 11.58 3.53 -5.22
C VAL A 46 11.17 4.52 -4.12
N ASP A 47 11.78 5.70 -4.06
CA ASP A 47 11.40 6.72 -3.08
C ASP A 47 9.99 7.26 -3.35
N TRP A 48 9.65 7.59 -4.60
CA TRP A 48 8.31 8.04 -4.98
C TRP A 48 7.24 6.98 -4.68
N ILE A 49 7.54 5.71 -4.95
CA ILE A 49 6.66 4.59 -4.61
C ILE A 49 6.48 4.51 -3.09
N SER A 50 7.55 4.67 -2.31
CA SER A 50 7.46 4.64 -0.83
C SER A 50 6.56 5.74 -0.26
N ILE A 51 6.67 6.96 -0.79
CA ILE A 51 5.84 8.11 -0.41
C ILE A 51 4.38 7.85 -0.81
N SER A 52 4.17 7.37 -2.04
CA SER A 52 2.83 7.09 -2.56
C SER A 52 2.12 6.02 -1.74
N ILE A 53 2.81 4.94 -1.37
CA ILE A 53 2.24 3.84 -0.60
C ILE A 53 1.91 4.28 0.83
N ALA A 54 2.79 5.07 1.46
CA ALA A 54 2.50 5.65 2.76
C ALA A 54 1.25 6.55 2.72
N ALA A 55 1.08 7.35 1.66
CA ALA A 55 -0.10 8.18 1.47
C ALA A 55 -1.38 7.34 1.24
N VAL A 56 -1.31 6.27 0.46
CA VAL A 56 -2.43 5.35 0.22
C VAL A 56 -2.89 4.67 1.51
N ILE A 57 -1.96 4.11 2.30
CA ILE A 57 -2.27 3.46 3.59
C ILE A 57 -2.99 4.42 4.52
N MET A 58 -2.63 5.69 4.46
CA MET A 58 -3.23 6.72 5.29
C MET A 58 -4.60 7.17 4.83
N CYS A 59 -4.79 7.30 3.52
CA CYS A 59 -6.10 7.51 2.94
C CYS A 59 -7.05 6.36 3.35
N LEU A 60 -6.60 5.11 3.21
CA LEU A 60 -7.34 3.92 3.59
C LEU A 60 -7.61 3.86 5.10
N PHE A 61 -6.65 4.26 5.94
CA PHE A 61 -6.87 4.35 7.37
C PHE A 61 -7.99 5.33 7.72
N VAL A 62 -8.00 6.53 7.13
CA VAL A 62 -9.06 7.52 7.35
C VAL A 62 -10.41 6.99 6.86
N MET A 63 -10.47 6.42 5.65
CA MET A 63 -11.69 5.82 5.11
C MET A 63 -12.22 4.69 6.01
N LEU A 64 -11.35 3.79 6.47
CA LEU A 64 -11.72 2.70 7.38
C LEU A 64 -12.26 3.23 8.71
N ASN A 65 -11.67 4.28 9.28
CA ASN A 65 -12.19 4.88 10.50
C ASN A 65 -13.57 5.53 10.30
N LEU A 66 -13.83 6.14 9.13
CA LEU A 66 -15.14 6.68 8.80
C LEU A 66 -16.20 5.57 8.67
N GLU A 67 -15.86 4.46 8.00
CA GLU A 67 -16.73 3.30 7.88
C GLU A 67 -17.01 2.63 9.23
N ILE A 68 -15.98 2.46 10.07
CA ILE A 68 -16.15 1.95 11.44
C ILE A 68 -17.12 2.84 12.24
N ASN A 69 -16.99 4.16 12.12
CA ASN A 69 -17.92 5.09 12.78
C ASN A 69 -19.35 4.97 12.22
N SER A 70 -19.49 4.82 10.90
CA SER A 70 -20.78 4.57 10.24
C SER A 70 -21.45 3.30 10.76
N VAL A 71 -20.70 2.19 10.85
CA VAL A 71 -21.18 0.92 11.41
C VAL A 71 -21.53 1.05 12.89
N ASN A 72 -20.72 1.75 13.68
CA ASN A 72 -21.00 1.98 15.11
C ASN A 72 -22.27 2.81 15.32
N HIS A 73 -22.50 3.84 14.50
CA HIS A 73 -23.74 4.63 14.54
C HIS A 73 -24.95 3.79 14.13
N ALA A 74 -24.80 2.97 13.08
CA ALA A 74 -25.83 2.03 12.68
C ALA A 74 -26.17 1.08 13.84
N LEU A 75 -25.16 0.42 14.44
CA LEU A 75 -25.30 -0.50 15.57
C LEU A 75 -26.00 0.13 16.78
N ALA A 76 -25.66 1.38 17.13
CA ALA A 76 -26.35 2.12 18.19
C ALA A 76 -27.83 2.34 17.87
N GLY A 77 -28.16 2.61 16.60
CA GLY A 77 -29.53 2.64 16.10
C GLY A 77 -30.26 1.30 16.29
N TYR A 78 -29.63 0.17 15.94
CA TYR A 78 -30.22 -1.16 16.16
C TYR A 78 -30.44 -1.46 17.65
N ALA A 79 -29.46 -1.14 18.50
CA ALA A 79 -29.51 -1.42 19.93
C ALA A 79 -30.66 -0.66 20.61
N THR A 80 -30.86 0.63 20.28
CA THR A 80 -31.95 1.44 20.83
C THR A 80 -33.32 0.95 20.38
N VAL A 81 -33.47 0.55 19.11
CA VAL A 81 -34.73 0.01 18.57
C VAL A 81 -35.08 -1.34 19.21
N THR A 82 -34.08 -2.22 19.36
CA THR A 82 -34.26 -3.56 19.97
C THR A 82 -34.59 -3.45 21.46
N ALA A 83 -33.92 -2.55 22.19
CA ALA A 83 -34.18 -2.31 23.61
C ALA A 83 -35.58 -1.73 23.87
N SER A 84 -36.13 -0.98 22.91
CA SER A 84 -37.45 -0.32 23.05
C SER A 84 -38.65 -1.27 22.92
N ARG A 85 -38.42 -2.58 22.71
CA ARG A 85 -39.42 -3.67 22.66
C ARG A 85 -40.74 -3.30 21.97
N THR A 86 -40.67 -2.46 20.94
CA THR A 86 -41.84 -1.99 20.21
C THR A 86 -42.16 -3.08 19.20
N GLN A 87 -43.34 -3.71 19.31
CA GLN A 87 -43.79 -4.75 18.41
C GLN A 87 -44.00 -4.16 17.00
N ARG A 88 -42.95 -4.22 16.17
CA ARG A 88 -42.92 -3.68 14.81
C ARG A 88 -43.36 -4.73 13.80
N PRO A 89 -43.86 -4.32 12.62
CA PRO A 89 -44.12 -5.24 11.51
C PRO A 89 -42.81 -5.89 11.06
N HIS A 90 -42.83 -7.21 10.87
CA HIS A 90 -41.67 -8.04 10.49
C HIS A 90 -40.89 -7.46 9.29
N ASP A 91 -41.55 -6.78 8.35
CA ASP A 91 -40.92 -6.22 7.15
C ASP A 91 -39.96 -5.06 7.44
N GLN A 92 -40.21 -4.27 8.50
CA GLN A 92 -39.33 -3.16 8.89
C GLN A 92 -38.04 -3.64 9.56
N ASP A 93 -38.08 -4.76 10.28
CA ASP A 93 -36.90 -5.32 10.93
C ASP A 93 -35.94 -5.95 9.91
N VAL A 94 -36.47 -6.57 8.86
CA VAL A 94 -35.65 -7.14 7.76
C VAL A 94 -34.93 -6.05 6.98
N ALA A 95 -35.61 -4.95 6.65
CA ALA A 95 -35.00 -3.83 5.94
C ALA A 95 -33.87 -3.19 6.76
N LEU A 96 -34.08 -3.01 8.06
CA LEU A 96 -33.07 -2.55 9.01
C LEU A 96 -31.88 -3.53 8.96
N ILE A 97 -32.08 -4.81 9.29
CA ILE A 97 -31.00 -5.80 9.33
C ILE A 97 -30.18 -5.83 8.02
N SER A 98 -30.84 -5.71 6.86
CA SER A 98 -30.15 -5.67 5.56
C SER A 98 -29.22 -4.45 5.38
N ASP A 99 -29.61 -3.27 5.89
CA ASP A 99 -28.78 -2.05 5.85
C ASP A 99 -27.58 -2.16 6.80
N PHE A 100 -27.74 -2.82 7.95
CA PHE A 100 -26.61 -3.13 8.82
C PHE A 100 -25.59 -4.04 8.13
N TYR A 101 -26.06 -5.15 7.55
CA TYR A 101 -25.19 -6.12 6.89
C TYR A 101 -24.43 -5.49 5.72
N SER A 102 -25.08 -4.64 4.92
CA SER A 102 -24.41 -3.98 3.78
C SER A 102 -23.31 -3.01 4.24
N LYS A 103 -23.51 -2.28 5.35
CA LYS A 103 -22.49 -1.41 5.95
C LYS A 103 -21.31 -2.21 6.51
N VAL A 104 -21.59 -3.33 7.18
CA VAL A 104 -20.54 -4.23 7.68
C VAL A 104 -19.74 -4.84 6.52
N GLU A 105 -20.41 -5.27 5.45
CA GLU A 105 -19.75 -5.83 4.26
C GLU A 105 -18.81 -4.82 3.58
N SER A 106 -19.25 -3.57 3.43
CA SER A 106 -18.41 -2.47 2.92
C SER A 106 -17.18 -2.23 3.81
N MET A 107 -17.37 -2.21 5.13
CA MET A 107 -16.28 -2.05 6.10
C MET A 107 -15.26 -3.20 6.01
N THR A 108 -15.73 -4.45 5.96
CA THR A 108 -14.86 -5.63 5.85
C THR A 108 -14.09 -5.64 4.52
N SER A 109 -14.72 -5.21 3.43
CA SER A 109 -14.05 -5.08 2.13
C SER A 109 -12.93 -4.04 2.19
N MET A 110 -13.15 -2.89 2.82
CA MET A 110 -12.11 -1.86 3.02
C MET A 110 -10.98 -2.33 3.94
N GLU A 111 -11.29 -3.11 4.97
CA GLU A 111 -10.27 -3.70 5.86
C GLU A 111 -9.32 -4.62 5.08
N TRP A 112 -9.85 -5.41 4.14
CA TRP A 112 -9.03 -6.27 3.30
C TRP A 112 -8.01 -5.47 2.47
N TYR A 113 -8.45 -4.39 1.81
CA TYR A 113 -7.55 -3.50 1.07
C TYR A 113 -6.48 -2.88 1.97
N PHE A 114 -6.87 -2.41 3.16
CA PHE A 114 -5.93 -1.83 4.12
C PHE A 114 -4.86 -2.83 4.56
N ARG A 115 -5.24 -4.08 4.88
CA ARG A 115 -4.31 -5.16 5.26
C ARG A 115 -3.35 -5.51 4.12
N LEU A 116 -3.84 -5.52 2.87
CA LEU A 116 -3.00 -5.77 1.69
C LEU A 116 -1.92 -4.70 1.54
N TRP A 117 -2.28 -3.43 1.63
CA TRP A 117 -1.31 -2.32 1.54
C TRP A 117 -0.31 -2.30 2.71
N LEU A 118 -0.75 -2.65 3.93
CA LEU A 118 0.16 -2.82 5.07
C LEU A 118 1.18 -3.94 4.88
N CYS A 119 0.84 -5.01 4.15
CA CYS A 119 1.76 -6.08 3.83
C CYS A 119 2.82 -5.65 2.81
N VAL A 120 2.43 -4.82 1.83
CA VAL A 120 3.34 -4.29 0.80
C VAL A 120 4.32 -3.26 1.37
N TYR A 121 3.92 -2.51 2.39
CA TYR A 121 4.71 -1.42 2.95
C TYR A 121 6.12 -1.83 3.47
N PRO A 122 6.28 -2.90 4.27
CA PRO A 122 7.60 -3.40 4.66
C PRO A 122 8.51 -3.75 3.48
N VAL A 123 7.96 -4.33 2.40
CA VAL A 123 8.75 -4.66 1.20
C VAL A 123 9.34 -3.40 0.58
N VAL A 124 8.55 -2.33 0.51
CA VAL A 124 8.98 -1.05 -0.04
C VAL A 124 9.99 -0.35 0.86
N LEU A 125 9.80 -0.43 2.18
CA LEU A 125 10.81 0.03 3.14
C LEU A 125 12.13 -0.73 3.02
N MET A 126 12.10 -2.05 2.78
CA MET A 126 13.31 -2.82 2.54
C MET A 126 14.03 -2.37 1.26
N MET A 127 13.30 -2.09 0.17
CA MET A 127 13.90 -1.53 -1.05
C MET A 127 14.56 -0.16 -0.79
N ARG A 128 13.94 0.69 0.03
CA ARG A 128 14.53 1.97 0.47
C ARG A 128 15.81 1.76 1.29
N LEU A 129 15.87 0.75 2.16
CA LEU A 129 17.09 0.40 2.89
C LEU A 129 18.21 -0.10 1.94
N PHE A 130 17.86 -0.86 0.90
CA PHE A 130 18.84 -1.28 -0.11
C PHE A 130 19.47 -0.11 -0.86
N LYS A 131 18.74 0.99 -1.07
CA LYS A 131 19.32 2.24 -1.58
C LYS A 131 20.41 2.79 -0.65
N SER A 132 20.13 2.84 0.66
CA SER A 132 21.12 3.29 1.66
C SER A 132 22.37 2.40 1.67
N PHE A 133 22.19 1.10 1.46
CA PHE A 133 23.31 0.15 1.37
C PHE A 133 24.07 0.20 0.04
N ALA A 134 23.43 0.60 -1.06
CA ALA A 134 24.11 0.82 -2.35
C ALA A 134 25.13 1.97 -2.28
N ALA A 135 24.99 2.92 -1.35
CA ALA A 135 26.00 3.94 -1.09
C ALA A 135 27.28 3.36 -0.45
N GLN A 136 27.22 2.15 0.15
CA GLN A 136 28.37 1.48 0.73
C GLN A 136 29.08 0.58 -0.30
N PRO A 137 30.40 0.71 -0.47
CA PRO A 137 31.14 0.03 -1.54
C PRO A 137 31.14 -1.51 -1.45
N ARG A 138 30.84 -2.08 -0.27
CA ARG A 138 30.84 -3.53 -0.03
C ARG A 138 29.52 -4.19 -0.44
N LEU A 139 28.39 -3.50 -0.26
CA LEU A 139 27.05 -3.98 -0.59
C LEU A 139 26.62 -3.60 -2.02
N ALA A 140 27.19 -2.54 -2.59
CA ALA A 140 26.98 -2.15 -3.98
C ALA A 140 27.36 -3.26 -4.98
N VAL A 141 28.33 -4.11 -4.64
CA VAL A 141 28.73 -5.26 -5.48
C VAL A 141 27.54 -6.23 -5.65
N VAL A 142 26.82 -6.54 -4.56
CA VAL A 142 25.66 -7.45 -4.60
C VAL A 142 24.55 -6.88 -5.47
N THR A 143 24.25 -5.59 -5.32
CA THR A 143 23.22 -4.93 -6.12
C THR A 143 23.59 -4.83 -7.60
N ASN A 144 24.87 -4.61 -7.91
CA ASN A 144 25.37 -4.61 -9.29
C ASN A 144 25.35 -6.02 -9.89
N THR A 145 25.72 -7.07 -9.15
CA THR A 145 25.55 -8.45 -9.63
C THR A 145 24.08 -8.78 -9.87
N PHE A 146 23.17 -8.34 -9.00
CA PHE A 146 21.74 -8.55 -9.19
C PHE A 146 21.23 -7.81 -10.43
N LYS A 147 21.69 -6.58 -10.66
CA LYS A 147 21.35 -5.80 -11.86
C LYS A 147 21.84 -6.47 -13.13
N THR A 148 23.08 -6.97 -13.16
CA THR A 148 23.62 -7.69 -14.32
C THR A 148 22.95 -9.06 -14.51
N ALA A 149 22.58 -9.74 -13.42
CA ALA A 149 21.90 -11.04 -13.47
C ALA A 149 20.38 -10.95 -13.74
N TRP A 150 19.80 -9.75 -13.70
CA TRP A 150 18.35 -9.57 -13.84
C TRP A 150 17.81 -10.01 -15.20
N ASP A 151 18.56 -9.77 -16.29
CA ASP A 151 18.14 -10.17 -17.64
C ASP A 151 18.04 -11.69 -17.77
N ASP A 152 18.99 -12.42 -17.19
CA ASP A 152 18.99 -13.90 -17.16
C ASP A 152 17.89 -14.44 -16.24
N LEU A 153 17.69 -13.80 -15.08
CA LEU A 153 16.66 -14.18 -14.12
C LEU A 153 15.24 -13.96 -14.67
N LEU A 154 15.01 -12.88 -15.41
CA LEU A 154 13.74 -12.66 -16.12
C LEU A 154 13.51 -13.67 -17.23
N HIS A 155 14.55 -14.02 -18.00
CA HIS A 155 14.45 -15.04 -19.03
C HIS A 155 14.04 -16.40 -18.42
N PHE A 156 14.73 -16.81 -17.36
CA PHE A 156 14.42 -18.04 -16.64
C PHE A 156 13.02 -17.99 -16.00
N PHE A 157 12.64 -16.86 -15.39
CA PHE A 157 11.33 -16.69 -14.78
C PHE A 157 10.19 -16.82 -15.80
N LEU A 158 10.32 -16.23 -16.99
CA LEU A 158 9.30 -16.32 -18.03
C LEU A 158 9.13 -17.76 -18.53
N VAL A 159 10.24 -18.45 -18.82
CA VAL A 159 10.20 -19.86 -19.24
C VAL A 159 9.54 -20.72 -18.15
N PHE A 160 9.97 -20.58 -16.89
CA PHE A 160 9.40 -21.30 -15.76
C PHE A 160 7.90 -21.00 -15.59
N PHE A 161 7.50 -19.74 -15.68
CA PHE A 161 6.11 -19.32 -15.55
C PHE A 161 5.22 -19.88 -16.67
N SER A 162 5.73 -19.97 -17.90
CA SER A 162 5.00 -20.58 -19.02
C SER A 162 4.71 -22.07 -18.79
N VAL A 163 5.68 -22.82 -18.26
CA VAL A 163 5.51 -24.24 -17.90
C VAL A 163 4.53 -24.39 -16.74
N TYR A 164 4.65 -23.53 -15.73
CA TYR A 164 3.74 -23.51 -14.58
C TYR A 164 2.27 -23.27 -14.99
N LEU A 165 2.02 -22.33 -15.90
CA LEU A 165 0.69 -22.09 -16.45
C LEU A 165 0.17 -23.29 -17.23
N CYS A 166 1.00 -23.93 -18.05
CA CYS A 166 0.61 -25.14 -18.78
C CYS A 166 0.20 -26.27 -17.83
N MET A 167 0.96 -26.48 -16.75
CA MET A 167 0.62 -27.46 -15.71
C MET A 167 -0.67 -27.09 -14.96
N THR A 168 -0.90 -25.80 -14.69
CA THR A 168 -2.12 -25.32 -14.04
C THR A 168 -3.35 -25.55 -14.92
N VAL A 169 -3.25 -25.27 -16.22
CA VAL A 169 -4.34 -25.53 -17.19
C VAL A 169 -4.61 -27.02 -17.30
N ASN A 170 -3.57 -27.86 -17.38
CA ASN A 170 -3.75 -29.31 -17.38
C ASN A 170 -4.44 -29.79 -16.10
N ALA A 171 -4.07 -29.27 -14.93
CA ALA A 171 -4.73 -29.60 -13.67
C ALA A 171 -6.22 -29.23 -13.68
N ILE A 172 -6.57 -28.03 -14.15
CA ILE A 172 -7.98 -27.58 -14.25
C ILE A 172 -8.76 -28.42 -15.26
N LEU A 173 -8.14 -28.89 -16.34
CA LEU A 173 -8.82 -29.70 -17.37
C LEU A 173 -9.04 -31.16 -16.92
N PHE A 174 -8.17 -31.68 -16.05
CA PHE A 174 -8.29 -33.02 -15.48
C PHE A 174 -9.30 -33.13 -14.32
N PHE A 175 -9.68 -32.01 -13.71
CA PHE A 175 -10.73 -31.94 -12.67
C PHE A 175 -12.07 -31.49 -13.26
#